data_AF-A0A9X0U3Y9-F1
#
_entry.id   AF-A0A9X0U3Y9-F1
#
_cell.length_a   1.000
_cell.length_b   1.000
_cell.length_c   1.000
_cell.angle_alpha   90.00
_cell.angle_beta   90.00
_cell.angle_gamma   90.00
#
_symmetry.space_group_name_H-M   'P 1'
#
loop_
_entity.id
_entity.type
_entity.pdbx_description
1 polymer ?
#
loop_
_entity_poly.entity_id
_entity_poly.type
_entity_poly.pdbx_seq_one_letter_code
_entity_poly.pdbx_strand_id
1 'polypeptide(L)'
;MAAITLYTCLCGVQKKTSNHWVLAKVSDSGITFMPWDAELARRGDIVVLCGEGCAASMLSRSLGDWKKPAVGVTSVGSVTDISAEYELAVA
;
A
#
# COMPACT_ATOMS: atom_id res chain seq x y z
N MET A 1 -25.04 -14.94 -24.51
CA MET A 1 -24.84 -13.90 -23.48
C MET A 1 -23.36 -13.57 -23.44
N ALA A 2 -22.95 -12.34 -23.74
CA ALA A 2 -21.54 -11.95 -23.66
C ALA A 2 -21.15 -11.83 -22.18
N ALA A 3 -20.19 -12.64 -21.73
CA ALA A 3 -19.64 -12.54 -20.39
C ALA A 3 -18.85 -11.23 -20.29
N ILE A 4 -19.25 -10.35 -19.36
CA ILE A 4 -18.54 -9.10 -19.11
C ILE A 4 -17.55 -9.36 -17.98
N THR A 5 -16.26 -9.22 -18.26
CA THR A 5 -15.23 -9.32 -17.23
C THR A 5 -15.32 -8.12 -16.29
N LEU A 6 -15.56 -8.41 -15.01
CA LEU A 6 -15.54 -7.43 -13.93
C LEU A 6 -14.24 -7.57 -13.16
N TYR A 7 -13.72 -6.44 -12.69
CA TYR A 7 -12.54 -6.38 -11.84
C TYR A 7 -12.89 -5.74 -10.51
N THR A 8 -12.31 -6.27 -9.44
CA THR A 8 -12.56 -5.84 -8.07
C THR A 8 -11.36 -5.07 -7.56
N CYS A 9 -11.59 -3.82 -7.16
CA CYS A 9 -10.60 -3.00 -6.49
C CYS A 9 -10.32 -3.51 -5.07
N LEU A 10 -9.14 -3.20 -4.51
CA LEU A 10 -8.85 -3.36 -3.08
C LEU A 10 -9.87 -2.67 -2.14
N CYS A 11 -10.55 -1.60 -2.58
CA CYS A 11 -11.63 -0.98 -1.80
C CYS A 11 -12.98 -1.71 -1.88
N GLY A 12 -13.07 -2.84 -2.61
CA GLY A 12 -14.27 -3.66 -2.79
C GLY A 12 -15.16 -3.25 -3.96
N VAL A 13 -14.88 -2.12 -4.62
CA VAL A 13 -15.66 -1.67 -5.78
C VAL A 13 -15.40 -2.55 -6.99
N GLN A 14 -16.48 -3.04 -7.61
CA GLN A 14 -16.44 -3.80 -8.86
C GLN A 14 -16.82 -2.90 -10.04
N LYS A 15 -15.96 -2.83 -11.05
CA LYS A 15 -16.22 -2.09 -12.30
C LYS A 15 -15.83 -2.95 -13.50
N LYS A 16 -16.36 -2.59 -14.66
CA LYS A 16 -15.84 -3.07 -15.95
C LYS A 16 -14.42 -2.52 -16.17
N THR A 17 -13.84 -2.77 -17.34
CA THR A 17 -12.64 -2.04 -17.80
C THR A 17 -12.95 -0.54 -17.85
N SER A 18 -12.51 0.20 -16.84
CA SER A 18 -12.67 1.66 -16.72
C SER A 18 -11.31 2.31 -16.94
N ASN A 19 -11.27 3.55 -17.41
CA ASN A 19 -10.01 4.23 -17.75
C ASN A 19 -9.08 4.50 -16.56
N HIS A 20 -9.49 4.22 -15.32
CA HIS A 20 -8.77 4.60 -14.11
C HIS A 20 -8.21 3.40 -13.33
N TRP A 21 -8.00 2.26 -13.98
CA TRP A 21 -7.37 1.14 -13.31
C TRP A 21 -5.86 1.34 -13.20
N VAL A 22 -5.34 1.10 -12.00
CA VAL A 22 -3.92 1.01 -11.70
C VAL A 22 -3.67 -0.39 -11.16
N LEU A 23 -2.58 -1.01 -11.60
CA LEU A 23 -2.16 -2.31 -11.10
C LEU A 23 -1.04 -2.12 -10.09
N ALA A 24 -1.02 -2.94 -9.05
CA ALA A 24 0.04 -2.96 -8.06
C ALA A 24 0.53 -4.39 -7.84
N LYS A 25 1.83 -4.55 -7.68
CA LYS A 25 2.44 -5.80 -7.24
C LYS A 25 3.19 -5.55 -5.94
N VAL A 26 2.90 -6.37 -4.94
CA VAL A 26 3.60 -6.36 -3.66
C VAL A 26 4.64 -7.47 -3.68
N SER A 27 5.84 -7.15 -3.26
CA SER A 27 6.97 -8.07 -3.13
C SER A 27 7.77 -7.72 -1.88
N ASP A 28 8.69 -8.59 -1.47
CA ASP A 28 9.54 -8.36 -0.30
C ASP A 28 10.40 -7.09 -0.44
N SER A 29 10.72 -6.68 -1.67
CA SER A 29 11.48 -5.46 -1.96
C SER A 29 10.63 -4.20 -2.05
N GLY A 30 9.30 -4.31 -2.00
CA GLY A 30 8.40 -3.16 -2.01
C GLY A 30 7.20 -3.31 -2.95
N ILE A 31 6.61 -2.17 -3.30
CA ILE A 31 5.38 -2.05 -4.08
C ILE A 31 5.70 -1.43 -5.43
N THR A 32 5.31 -2.10 -6.51
CA THR A 32 5.44 -1.60 -7.88
C THR A 32 4.07 -1.27 -8.45
N PHE A 33 3.88 -0.03 -8.88
CA PHE A 33 2.69 0.39 -9.63
C PHE A 33 2.91 0.25 -11.13
N MET A 34 1.86 -0.20 -11.82
CA MET A 34 1.87 -0.45 -13.26
C MET A 34 0.60 0.13 -13.89
N PRO A 35 0.66 0.54 -15.17
CA PRO A 35 -0.53 0.92 -15.91
C PRO A 35 -1.49 -0.27 -16.05
N TRP A 36 -2.72 0.03 -16.44
CA TRP A 36 -3.72 -1.00 -16.71
C TRP A 36 -3.26 -1.96 -17.82
N ASP A 37 -3.36 -3.26 -17.53
CA ASP A 37 -3.18 -4.35 -18.48
C ASP A 37 -4.12 -5.50 -18.09
N ALA A 38 -4.97 -5.92 -19.03
CA ALA A 38 -6.03 -6.89 -18.76
C ALA A 38 -5.52 -8.33 -18.55
N GLU A 39 -4.32 -8.66 -19.01
CA GLU A 39 -3.68 -9.95 -18.77
C GLU A 39 -3.05 -9.95 -17.36
N LEU A 40 -2.30 -8.90 -17.03
CA LEU A 40 -1.73 -8.71 -15.69
C LEU A 40 -2.83 -8.65 -14.62
N ALA A 41 -3.94 -7.96 -14.87
CA ALA A 41 -5.05 -7.86 -13.93
C ALA A 41 -5.73 -9.20 -13.58
N ARG A 42 -5.55 -10.23 -14.42
CA ARG A 42 -6.05 -11.59 -14.16
C ARG A 42 -5.10 -12.43 -13.32
N ARG A 43 -3.86 -11.99 -13.14
CA ARG A 43 -2.87 -12.73 -12.35
C ARG A 43 -3.14 -12.58 -10.86
N GLY A 44 -3.01 -13.68 -10.11
CA GLY A 44 -3.26 -13.69 -8.67
C GLY A 44 -2.25 -12.91 -7.82
N ASP A 45 -1.07 -12.57 -8.36
CA ASP A 45 -0.05 -11.76 -7.70
C ASP A 45 -0.21 -10.24 -7.93
N ILE A 46 -1.27 -9.84 -8.65
CA ILE A 46 -1.54 -8.45 -9.01
C ILE A 46 -2.77 -7.95 -8.25
N VAL A 47 -2.60 -6.81 -7.58
CA VAL A 47 -3.69 -6.07 -6.93
C VAL A 47 -4.24 -5.04 -7.90
N VAL A 48 -5.55 -5.05 -8.10
CA VAL A 48 -6.24 -4.11 -8.96
C VAL A 48 -6.76 -2.91 -8.14
N LEU A 49 -6.54 -1.69 -8.62
CA LEU A 49 -6.86 -0.44 -7.92
C LEU A 49 -7.67 0.49 -8.82
N CYS A 50 -8.81 0.99 -8.36
CA CYS A 50 -9.75 1.78 -9.17
C CYS A 50 -9.39 3.27 -9.30
N GLY A 51 -8.11 3.61 -9.13
CA GLY A 51 -7.58 4.97 -9.30
C GLY A 51 -6.50 5.33 -8.29
N GLU A 52 -6.02 6.58 -8.39
CA GLU A 52 -4.95 7.13 -7.57
C GLU A 52 -5.25 7.08 -6.06
N GLY A 53 -6.50 7.31 -5.66
CA GLY A 53 -6.86 7.33 -4.24
C GLY A 53 -6.67 5.97 -3.56
N CYS A 54 -6.96 4.88 -4.28
CA CYS A 54 -6.72 3.52 -3.76
C CYS A 54 -5.23 3.18 -3.75
N ALA A 55 -4.47 3.62 -4.76
CA ALA A 55 -3.02 3.47 -4.79
C ALA A 55 -2.34 4.21 -3.63
N ALA A 56 -2.72 5.47 -3.40
CA ALA A 56 -2.21 6.28 -2.28
C ALA A 56 -2.58 5.66 -0.93
N SER A 57 -3.83 5.21 -0.74
CA SER A 57 -4.25 4.55 0.49
C SER A 57 -3.43 3.27 0.77
N MET A 58 -3.16 2.48 -0.27
CA MET A 58 -2.34 1.27 -0.16
C MET A 58 -0.90 1.60 0.28
N LEU A 59 -0.27 2.60 -0.34
CA LEU A 59 1.05 3.10 0.05
C LEU A 59 1.07 3.60 1.49
N SER A 60 0.11 4.44 1.88
CA SER A 60 0.04 4.99 3.23
C SER A 60 -0.10 3.90 4.30
N ARG A 61 -0.90 2.86 4.04
CA ARG A 61 -1.02 1.70 4.94
C ARG A 61 0.30 0.96 5.08
N SER A 62 0.97 0.70 3.96
CA SER A 62 2.25 -0.03 3.94
C SER A 62 3.36 0.73 4.68
N LEU A 63 3.42 2.06 4.52
CA LEU A 63 4.32 2.92 5.29
C LEU A 63 3.95 2.98 6.78
N GLY A 64 2.65 2.99 7.08
CA GLY A 64 2.16 2.94 8.46
C GLY A 64 2.55 1.64 9.17
N ASP A 65 2.46 0.51 8.47
CA ASP A 65 2.87 -0.80 8.99
C ASP A 65 4.39 -0.89 9.15
N TRP A 66 5.16 -0.34 8.21
CA TRP A 66 6.63 -0.25 8.33
C TRP A 66 7.07 0.55 9.56
N LYS A 67 6.35 1.63 9.90
CA LYS A 67 6.65 2.46 11.07
C LYS A 67 6.33 1.79 12.40
N LYS A 68 5.42 0.81 12.44
CA LYS A 68 5.09 0.11 13.68
C LYS A 68 6.31 -0.69 14.13
N PRO A 69 6.78 -0.53 15.37
CA PRO A 69 7.83 -1.42 15.88
C PRO A 69 7.32 -2.86 15.77
N ALA A 70 8.13 -3.75 15.21
CA ALA A 70 7.78 -5.16 15.14
C ALA A 70 7.51 -5.67 16.55
N VAL A 71 6.24 -5.90 16.87
CA VAL A 71 5.81 -6.52 18.13
C VAL A 71 6.33 -7.96 18.08
N GLY A 72 7.56 -8.14 18.54
CA GLY A 72 8.34 -9.37 18.32
C GLY A 72 9.83 -9.25 18.66
N VAL A 73 10.36 -8.03 18.87
CA VAL A 73 11.64 -7.86 19.58
C VAL A 73 11.32 -7.52 21.02
N THR A 74 11.53 -8.49 21.90
CA THR A 74 11.41 -8.37 23.36
C THR A 74 12.39 -7.31 23.85
N SER A 75 11.96 -6.06 24.00
CA SER A 75 12.71 -5.05 24.75
C SER A 75 12.54 -5.32 26.24
N VAL A 76 13.35 -6.21 26.79
CA VAL A 76 13.64 -6.19 28.23
C VAL A 76 14.51 -4.95 28.46
N GLY A 77 13.89 -3.89 28.96
CA GLY A 77 14.58 -2.64 29.25
C GLY A 77 13.61 -1.48 29.41
N SER A 78 12.96 -1.42 30.57
CA SER A 78 12.33 -0.20 31.06
C SER A 78 13.40 0.87 31.26
N VAL A 79 13.31 1.97 30.53
CA VAL A 79 13.93 3.25 30.90
C VAL A 79 12.86 4.32 30.72
N THR A 80 12.27 4.71 31.84
CA THR A 80 11.60 6.00 32.03
C THR A 80 12.60 7.13 31.80
N ASP A 81 12.10 8.27 31.28
CA ASP A 81 12.82 9.53 31.01
C ASP A 81 13.72 9.47 29.76
N ILE A 82 13.60 10.37 28.77
CA ILE A 82 13.90 11.80 28.85
C ILE A 82 13.07 12.59 27.81
N SER A 83 12.39 13.64 28.28
CA SER A 83 11.96 14.80 27.48
C SER A 83 13.07 15.86 27.48
N ALA A 84 13.11 16.72 26.45
CA ALA A 84 14.12 17.76 26.16
C ALA A 84 15.42 17.16 25.59
N GLU A 85 15.99 17.65 24.48
CA GLU A 85 16.32 19.04 24.18
C GLU A 85 16.16 19.31 22.67
N TYR A 86 15.49 20.41 22.32
CA TYR A 86 15.69 21.06 21.03
C TYR A 86 16.79 22.10 21.25
N GLU A 87 17.97 21.91 20.69
CA GLU A 87 18.97 22.96 20.53
C GLU A 87 19.10 23.19 19.03
N LEU A 88 18.42 24.23 18.56
CA LEU A 88 18.46 24.67 17.17
C LEU A 88 19.72 25.52 17.00
N ALA A 89 20.80 24.90 16.57
CA ALA A 89 21.98 25.61 16.09
C ALA A 89 21.67 26.21 14.70
N VAL A 90 21.50 27.53 14.61
CA VAL A 90 21.63 28.28 13.35
C VAL A 90 22.27 29.64 13.63
N ALA A 91 23.54 29.74 13.20
CA ALA A 91 24.33 30.90 12.73
C ALA A 91 24.37 32.19 13.57
#